data_AF-A0A7X7F9Q7-F1
#
_entry.id   AF-A0A7X7F9Q7-F1
#
_cell.length_a   1.000
_cell.length_b   1.000
_cell.length_c   1.000
_cell.angle_alpha   90.00
_cell.angle_beta   90.00
_cell.angle_gamma   90.00
#
_symmetry.space_group_name_H-M   'P 1'
#
loop_
_entity.id
_entity.type
_entity.pdbx_description
1 polymer ?
#
loop_
_entity_poly.entity_id
_entity_poly.type
_entity_poly.pdbx_seq_one_letter_code
_entity_poly.pdbx_strand_id
1 'polypeptide(L)'
;TRIRPYYLLQCDLVNGIEHLRTPLATGLRIMKHLRGRLSGMAIPNFAVDTPGPGGKIELLPDGILRADDKGTYLSNSRGDVVYYPDPEV
;
A
#
# COMPACT_ATOMS: atom_id res chain seq x y z
N THR A 1 -5.68 16.47 -22.00
CA THR A 1 -4.87 16.23 -20.78
C THR A 1 -5.23 14.87 -20.20
N ARG A 2 -4.26 13.99 -19.93
CA ARG A 2 -4.46 12.71 -19.24
C ARG A 2 -3.40 12.61 -18.14
N ILE A 3 -3.80 12.88 -16.90
CA ILE A 3 -2.93 12.80 -15.72
C ILE A 3 -3.13 11.42 -15.08
N ARG A 4 -2.04 10.71 -14.81
CA ARG A 4 -2.05 9.46 -14.08
C ARG A 4 -1.38 9.67 -12.72
N PRO A 5 -2.08 9.40 -11.59
CA PRO A 5 -1.44 9.39 -10.29
C PRO A 5 -0.29 8.38 -10.29
N TYR A 6 0.88 8.80 -9.82
CA TYR A 6 2.05 7.93 -9.77
C TYR A 6 2.44 7.61 -8.33
N TYR A 7 2.76 8.62 -7.53
CA TYR A 7 3.11 8.45 -6.12
C TYR A 7 2.18 9.22 -5.18
N LEU A 8 1.84 8.56 -4.08
CA LEU A 8 1.51 9.20 -2.82
C LEU A 8 2.78 9.14 -1.96
N LEU A 9 3.37 10.28 -1.64
CA LEU A 9 4.59 10.35 -0.85
C LEU A 9 4.26 10.55 0.62
N GLN A 10 4.92 9.77 1.49
CA GLN A 10 5.02 10.13 2.89
C GLN A 10 5.85 11.41 3.02
N CYS A 11 5.46 12.28 3.95
CA CYS A 11 6.22 13.50 4.20
C CYS A 11 7.61 13.18 4.76
N ASP A 12 8.63 13.76 4.12
CA ASP A 12 10.05 13.52 4.39
C ASP A 12 10.50 13.95 5.79
N LEU A 13 11.63 13.39 6.22
CA LEU A 13 12.29 13.72 7.49
C LEU A 13 13.16 14.99 7.33
N VAL A 14 12.54 16.10 6.95
CA VAL A 14 13.24 17.39 6.79
C VAL A 14 12.96 18.30 7.98
N ASN A 15 13.97 19.07 8.40
CA ASN A 15 13.82 20.02 9.50
C ASN A 15 12.77 21.10 9.17
N GLY A 16 11.93 21.46 10.14
CA GLY A 16 10.93 22.51 10.02
C GLY A 16 9.56 22.07 9.48
N ILE A 17 9.41 20.84 8.96
CA ILE A 17 8.14 20.35 8.38
C ILE A 17 7.45 19.24 9.19
N GLU A 18 7.91 18.97 10.41
CA GLU A 18 7.39 17.88 11.26
C GLU A 18 5.86 17.98 11.47
N HIS A 19 5.34 19.20 11.60
CA HIS A 19 3.91 19.48 11.79
C HIS A 19 3.04 19.14 10.56
N LEU A 20 3.64 18.91 9.39
CA LEU A 20 2.95 18.44 8.19
C LEU A 20 2.95 16.91 8.07
N ARG A 21 3.74 16.21 8.90
CA ARG A 21 3.87 14.76 8.84
C ARG A 21 2.63 14.09 9.40
N THR A 22 2.36 12.91 8.86
CA THR A 22 1.33 12.00 9.37
C THR A 22 1.95 10.64 9.71
N PRO A 23 1.37 9.87 10.64
CA PRO A 23 1.79 8.47 10.82
C PRO A 23 1.62 7.68 9.52
N LEU A 24 2.52 6.73 9.25
CA LEU A 24 2.46 5.85 8.06
C LEU A 24 1.10 5.14 7.89
N ALA A 25 0.47 4.78 9.02
CA ALA A 25 -0.87 4.20 9.06
C ALA A 25 -1.92 5.07 8.34
N THR A 26 -1.73 6.39 8.28
CA THR A 26 -2.62 7.31 7.55
C THR A 26 -2.54 7.06 6.05
N GLY A 27 -1.32 6.99 5.49
CA GLY A 27 -1.11 6.68 4.07
C GLY A 27 -1.66 5.30 3.72
N LEU A 28 -1.38 4.29 4.54
CA LEU A 28 -1.94 2.94 4.36
C LEU A 28 -3.48 2.90 4.39
N ARG A 29 -4.10 3.67 5.29
CA ARG A 29 -5.57 3.80 5.37
C ARG A 29 -6.14 4.49 4.13
N ILE A 30 -5.48 5.53 3.62
CA ILE A 30 -5.86 6.18 2.35
C ILE A 30 -5.77 5.16 1.21
N MET A 31 -4.66 4.44 1.09
CA MET A 31 -4.47 3.42 0.06
C MET A 31 -5.53 2.32 0.11
N LYS A 32 -5.85 1.82 1.31
CA LYS A 32 -6.92 0.83 1.51
C LYS A 32 -8.28 1.39 1.09
N HIS A 33 -8.55 2.66 1.37
CA HIS A 33 -9.80 3.31 0.99
C HIS A 33 -9.93 3.45 -0.54
N LEU A 34 -8.87 3.86 -1.24
CA LEU A 34 -8.86 4.04 -2.69
C LEU A 34 -8.99 2.70 -3.43
N ARG A 35 -8.29 1.66 -2.97
CA ARG A 35 -8.34 0.32 -3.59
C ARG A 35 -9.77 -0.24 -3.51
N GLY A 36 -10.25 -0.75 -4.65
CA GLY A 36 -11.63 -1.25 -4.79
C GLY A 36 -12.69 -0.18 -5.02
N ARG A 37 -12.35 1.11 -4.96
CA ARG A 37 -13.26 2.23 -5.26
C ARG A 37 -12.92 2.94 -6.56
N LEU A 38 -11.63 3.02 -6.89
CA LEU A 38 -11.16 3.64 -8.13
C LEU A 38 -10.62 2.59 -9.11
N SER A 39 -10.51 2.96 -10.39
CA SER A 39 -9.85 2.13 -11.39
C SER A 39 -8.39 1.91 -11.03
N GLY A 40 -7.83 0.75 -11.38
CA GLY A 40 -6.42 0.44 -11.07
C GLY A 40 -5.43 1.48 -11.59
N MET A 41 -5.74 2.15 -12.72
CA MET A 41 -4.90 3.22 -13.26
C MET A 41 -4.90 4.49 -12.41
N ALA A 42 -5.90 4.69 -11.55
CA ALA A 42 -6.02 5.82 -10.65
C ALA A 42 -5.49 5.53 -9.23
N ILE A 43 -4.99 4.33 -8.97
CA ILE A 43 -4.35 3.97 -7.69
C ILE A 43 -2.86 4.31 -7.77
N PRO A 44 -2.35 5.27 -6.96
CA PRO A 44 -0.92 5.54 -6.92
C PRO A 44 -0.15 4.47 -6.12
N ASN A 45 1.17 4.50 -6.18
CA ASN A 45 2.02 3.78 -5.24
C ASN A 45 2.22 4.65 -3.99
N PHE A 46 2.01 4.11 -2.79
CA PHE A 46 2.37 4.81 -1.55
C PHE A 46 3.82 4.50 -1.23
N ALA A 47 4.64 5.53 -1.05
CA ALA A 47 6.06 5.35 -0.88
C ALA A 47 6.67 6.28 0.16
N VAL A 48 7.71 5.78 0.81
CA VAL A 48 8.43 6.43 1.89
C VAL A 48 9.89 6.51 1.51
N ASP A 49 10.45 7.71 1.56
CA ASP A 49 11.89 7.88 1.43
C ASP A 49 12.52 7.68 2.81
N THR A 50 13.38 6.67 2.89
CA THR A 50 14.06 6.33 4.15
C THR A 50 15.29 7.20 4.35
N PRO A 51 15.63 7.57 5.60
CA PRO A 51 16.87 8.28 5.87
C PRO A 51 18.08 7.39 5.54
N GLY A 52 19.09 7.96 4.89
CA GLY A 52 20.32 7.26 4.52
C GLY A 52 20.23 6.51 3.18
N PRO A 53 21.06 5.47 2.95
CA PRO A 53 21.17 4.79 1.65
C PRO A 53 20.00 3.84 1.34
N GLY A 54 18.97 3.77 2.20
CA GLY A 54 17.85 2.83 2.05
C GLY A 54 16.90 3.14 0.89
N GLY A 55 16.99 4.34 0.33
CA GLY A 55 16.20 4.76 -0.82
C GLY A 55 14.69 4.77 -0.55
N LYS A 56 13.92 4.62 -1.63
CA LYS A 56 12.47 4.70 -1.64
C LYS A 56 11.84 3.33 -1.45
N ILE A 57 11.00 3.19 -0.42
CA ILE A 57 10.29 1.96 -0.11
C ILE A 57 8.80 2.14 -0.44
N GLU A 58 8.26 1.28 -1.30
CA GLU A 58 6.83 1.23 -1.56
C GLU A 58 6.11 0.41 -0.49
N LEU A 59 5.04 0.98 0.08
CA LEU A 59 4.20 0.34 1.08
C LEU A 59 2.85 -0.02 0.45
N LEU A 60 2.52 -1.31 0.51
CA LEU A 60 1.26 -1.85 0.03
C LEU A 60 0.34 -2.16 1.22
N PRO A 61 -0.98 -1.94 1.10
CA PRO A 61 -1.93 -2.48 2.06
C PRO A 61 -1.82 -3.99 2.12
N ASP A 62 -1.86 -4.54 3.33
CA ASP A 62 -1.69 -5.97 3.55
C ASP A 62 -2.86 -6.76 2.94
N GLY A 63 -2.54 -7.55 1.92
CA GLY A 63 -3.50 -8.39 1.20
C GLY A 63 -3.39 -9.86 1.57
N ILE A 64 -2.27 -10.28 2.18
CA ILE A 64 -2.04 -11.67 2.59
C ILE A 64 -2.22 -11.73 4.11
N LEU A 65 -3.22 -12.46 4.57
CA LEU A 65 -3.48 -12.60 6.01
C LEU A 65 -2.66 -13.74 6.62
N ARG A 66 -2.58 -14.86 5.90
CA ARG A 66 -1.78 -16.04 6.25
C ARG A 66 -1.66 -16.97 5.05
N ALA A 67 -0.66 -17.84 5.06
CA ALA A 67 -0.51 -18.94 4.11
C ALA A 67 -0.30 -20.25 4.87
N ASP A 68 -0.68 -21.36 4.24
CA ASP A 68 -0.36 -22.72 4.68
C ASP A 68 0.27 -23.51 3.52
N ASP A 69 0.42 -24.83 3.68
CA ASP A 69 1.04 -25.72 2.69
C ASP A 69 0.19 -25.92 1.42
N LYS A 70 -1.08 -25.51 1.44
CA LYS A 70 -2.05 -25.77 0.38
C LYS A 70 -2.58 -24.50 -0.27
N GLY A 71 -2.29 -23.32 0.28
CA GLY A 71 -2.76 -22.07 -0.26
C GLY A 71 -2.63 -20.87 0.66
N THR A 72 -3.22 -19.76 0.20
CA THR A 72 -3.10 -18.44 0.82
C THR A 72 -4.47 -17.83 1.14
N TYR A 73 -4.61 -17.27 2.34
CA TYR A 73 -5.78 -16.50 2.75
C TYR A 73 -5.55 -15.02 2.47
N LEU A 74 -6.35 -14.48 1.55
CA LEU A 74 -6.26 -13.12 1.06
C LEU A 74 -7.37 -12.24 1.64
N SER A 75 -7.08 -10.98 1.93
CA SER A 75 -8.09 -9.95 2.20
C SER A 75 -8.32 -9.11 0.95
N ASN A 76 -9.57 -8.98 0.52
CA ASN A 76 -9.91 -8.05 -0.55
C ASN A 76 -10.17 -6.62 -0.01
N SER A 77 -10.46 -5.68 -0.91
CA SER A 77 -10.74 -4.26 -0.58
C SER A 77 -12.05 -4.04 0.19
N ARG A 78 -12.96 -5.03 0.17
CA ARG A 78 -14.21 -5.04 0.95
C ARG A 78 -14.01 -5.60 2.36
N GLY A 79 -12.85 -6.21 2.63
CA GLY A 79 -12.55 -6.89 3.89
C GLY A 79 -12.97 -8.36 3.90
N ASP A 80 -13.43 -8.90 2.77
CA ASP A 80 -13.73 -10.32 2.68
C ASP A 80 -12.44 -11.13 2.67
N VAL A 81 -12.47 -12.28 3.33
CA VAL A 81 -11.38 -13.26 3.32
C VAL A 81 -11.64 -14.29 2.24
N VAL A 82 -10.66 -14.50 1.36
CA VAL A 82 -10.74 -15.45 0.25
C VAL A 82 -9.56 -16.42 0.35
N TYR A 83 -9.84 -17.72 0.29
CA TYR A 83 -8.81 -18.74 0.16
C TYR A 83 -8.42 -18.92 -1.32
N TYR A 84 -7.13 -18.83 -1.61
CA TYR A 84 -6.55 -19.08 -2.93
C TYR A 84 -5.70 -20.35 -2.85
N PRO A 85 -6.11 -21.47 -3.49
CA PRO A 85 -5.35 -22.71 -3.45
C PRO A 85 -4.06 -22.59 -4.27
N ASP A 86 -2.97 -23.11 -3.73
CA ASP A 86 -1.71 -23.27 -4.46
C ASP A 86 -1.78 -24.50 -5.39
N PRO A 87 -1.00 -24.52 -6.50
CA PRO A 87 -1.01 -25.65 -7.42
C PRO A 87 -0.39 -26.90 -6.77
N GLU A 88 -1.01 -28.06 -6.99
CA GLU A 88 -0.41 -29.36 -6.69
C GLU A 88 0.66 -29.63 -7.77
N VAL A 89 1.94 -29.37 -7.45
CA VAL A 89 3.09 -29.73 -8.29
C VAL A 89 3.56 -31.13 -7.93
#